data_AF-A0A922K8F5-F1
#
_entry.id   AF-A0A922K8F5-F1
#
_cell.length_a   1.000
_cell.length_b   1.000
_cell.length_c   1.000
_cell.angle_alpha   90.00
_cell.angle_beta   90.00
_cell.angle_gamma   90.00
#
_symmetry.space_group_name_H-M   'P 1'
#
loop_
_entity.id
_entity.type
_entity.pdbx_description
1 polymer ?
#
loop_
_entity_poly.entity_id
_entity_poly.type
_entity_poly.pdbx_seq_one_letter_code
_entity_poly.pdbx_strand_id
1 'polypeptide(L)'
;MNLICSASNKATSKELERVDNLFFSYANGSSGMIDPEGIETLCSDMEVDHTDEEWRRGLRALRADTVHKIKKALPELEKEEPSTFVEFYSYAFQYCLTEEKQKSIDIESICELLDLVSGTQFHAQVDLFVEYLKAQNDYKVINMDQWMGFSRFCNEISFPDLSSYDPNLAGPLILDNFVEWLEAKQS
;
A
#
# COMPACT_ATOMS: atom_id res chain seq x y z
N MET A 1 24.57 39.10 -2.75
CA MET A 1 24.05 37.79 -2.32
C MET A 1 23.27 38.01 -1.03
N ASN A 2 21.92 37.94 -1.07
CA ASN A 2 21.00 37.79 0.09
C ASN A 2 19.50 37.98 -0.27
N LEU A 3 19.13 38.05 -1.55
CA LEU A 3 17.71 38.14 -1.96
C LEU A 3 17.01 36.78 -2.17
N ILE A 4 17.75 35.67 -2.21
CA ILE A 4 17.18 34.34 -2.51
C ILE A 4 16.66 33.64 -1.25
N CYS A 5 17.29 33.88 -0.09
CA CYS A 5 16.91 33.23 1.18
C CYS A 5 15.61 33.80 1.79
N SER A 6 15.34 35.11 1.61
CA SER A 6 14.12 35.76 2.13
C SER A 6 12.86 35.36 1.36
N ALA A 7 12.95 35.16 0.05
CA ALA A 7 11.84 34.68 -0.77
C ALA A 7 11.49 33.22 -0.44
N SER A 8 12.51 32.38 -0.23
CA SER A 8 12.33 30.99 0.17
C SER A 8 11.68 30.87 1.54
N ASN A 9 12.15 31.62 2.55
CA ASN A 9 11.53 31.63 3.89
C ASN A 9 10.09 32.16 3.88
N LYS A 10 9.78 33.15 3.03
CA LYS A 10 8.42 33.68 2.88
C LYS A 10 7.49 32.70 2.16
N ALA A 11 8.01 31.91 1.23
CA ALA A 11 7.26 30.86 0.55
C ALA A 11 6.90 29.73 1.53
N THR A 12 7.86 29.27 2.33
CA THR A 12 7.66 28.25 3.38
C THR A 12 6.64 28.72 4.43
N SER A 13 6.70 29.99 4.85
CA SER A 13 5.72 30.56 5.80
C SER A 13 4.29 30.55 5.24
N LYS A 14 4.11 30.88 3.95
CA LYS A 14 2.79 30.86 3.31
C LYS A 14 2.25 29.46 3.07
N GLU A 15 3.12 28.49 2.92
CA GLU A 15 2.74 27.09 2.81
C GLU A 15 2.23 26.56 4.14
N LEU A 16 2.95 26.83 5.23
CA LEU A 16 2.51 26.52 6.59
C LEU A 16 1.15 27.16 6.91
N GLU A 17 0.96 28.45 6.60
CA GLU A 17 -0.34 29.11 6.77
C GLU A 17 -1.47 28.42 5.98
N ARG A 18 -1.20 27.91 4.77
CA ARG A 18 -2.20 27.19 3.98
C ARG A 18 -2.53 25.82 4.57
N VAL A 19 -1.52 25.11 5.09
CA VAL A 19 -1.69 23.82 5.78
C VAL A 19 -2.50 24.02 7.06
N ASP A 20 -2.19 25.04 7.85
CA ASP A 20 -2.93 25.37 9.07
C ASP A 20 -4.38 25.72 8.75
N ASN A 21 -4.63 26.55 7.74
CA ASN A 21 -5.98 26.90 7.32
C ASN A 21 -6.81 25.68 6.88
N LEU A 22 -6.18 24.74 6.16
CA LEU A 22 -6.81 23.49 5.76
C LEU A 22 -7.08 22.57 6.96
N PHE A 23 -6.17 22.49 7.91
CA PHE A 23 -6.42 21.76 9.15
C PHE A 23 -7.61 22.35 9.91
N PHE A 24 -7.68 23.67 10.03
CA PHE A 24 -8.77 24.34 10.74
C PHE A 24 -10.12 24.32 10.01
N SER A 25 -10.17 24.03 8.70
CA SER A 25 -11.45 23.81 8.01
C SER A 25 -12.14 22.51 8.41
N TYR A 26 -11.38 21.53 8.94
CA TYR A 26 -11.89 20.23 9.34
C TYR A 26 -11.75 19.95 10.85
N ALA A 27 -11.00 20.76 11.58
CA ALA A 27 -10.80 20.59 13.01
C ALA A 27 -11.98 21.14 13.84
N ASN A 28 -12.32 20.42 14.90
CA ASN A 28 -13.27 20.88 15.89
C ASN A 28 -12.69 22.05 16.70
N GLY A 29 -13.40 23.20 16.68
CA GLY A 29 -12.94 24.43 17.31
C GLY A 29 -12.80 24.37 18.84
N SER A 30 -13.36 23.35 19.50
CA SER A 30 -13.23 23.16 20.95
C SER A 30 -12.09 22.23 21.35
N SER A 31 -11.80 21.21 20.55
CA SER A 31 -10.74 20.24 20.83
C SER A 31 -9.42 20.57 20.15
N GLY A 32 -9.45 21.40 19.10
CA GLY A 32 -8.30 21.65 18.24
C GLY A 32 -7.84 20.41 17.48
N MET A 33 -8.71 19.40 17.34
CA MET A 33 -8.45 18.14 16.65
C MET A 33 -9.53 17.90 15.59
N ILE A 34 -9.16 17.21 14.50
CA ILE A 34 -10.14 16.66 13.56
C ILE A 34 -10.83 15.49 14.27
N ASP A 35 -12.11 15.65 14.55
CA ASP A 35 -12.98 14.65 15.16
C ASP A 35 -13.65 13.79 14.07
N PRO A 36 -14.45 12.77 14.42
CA PRO A 36 -15.10 11.94 13.41
C PRO A 36 -15.90 12.75 12.38
N GLU A 37 -16.62 13.78 12.81
CA GLU A 37 -17.37 14.69 11.93
C GLU A 37 -16.45 15.46 10.96
N GLY A 38 -15.28 15.88 11.43
CA GLY A 38 -14.24 16.49 10.61
C GLY A 38 -13.65 15.53 9.57
N ILE A 39 -13.46 14.25 9.93
CA ILE A 39 -13.01 13.21 8.99
C ILE A 39 -14.08 12.96 7.93
N GLU A 40 -15.35 12.87 8.34
CA GLU A 40 -16.48 12.68 7.42
C GLU A 40 -16.57 13.81 6.39
N THR A 41 -16.44 15.04 6.86
CA THR A 41 -16.46 16.24 6.00
C THR A 41 -15.26 16.27 5.05
N LEU A 42 -14.06 15.96 5.54
CA LEU A 42 -12.84 15.91 4.72
C LEU A 42 -12.97 14.87 3.60
N CYS A 43 -13.39 13.67 3.94
CA CYS A 43 -13.52 12.60 2.97
C CYS A 43 -14.67 12.87 1.98
N SER A 44 -15.75 13.54 2.39
CA SER A 44 -16.77 14.05 1.46
C SER A 44 -16.20 15.10 0.50
N ASP A 45 -15.42 16.07 0.98
CA ASP A 45 -14.82 17.13 0.15
C ASP A 45 -13.73 16.61 -0.79
N MET A 46 -13.06 15.52 -0.40
CA MET A 46 -12.07 14.82 -1.22
C MET A 46 -12.69 13.81 -2.20
N GLU A 47 -14.01 13.61 -2.15
CA GLU A 47 -14.73 12.58 -2.93
C GLU A 47 -14.16 11.16 -2.69
N VAL A 48 -13.77 10.87 -1.43
CA VAL A 48 -13.24 9.56 -1.03
C VAL A 48 -14.30 8.80 -0.23
N ASP A 49 -14.67 7.62 -0.74
CA ASP A 49 -15.60 6.73 -0.06
C ASP A 49 -15.01 6.22 1.28
N HIS A 50 -15.75 6.49 2.35
CA HIS A 50 -15.57 5.89 3.66
C HIS A 50 -16.98 5.72 4.21
N THR A 51 -17.44 4.48 4.37
CA THR A 51 -18.78 4.32 4.92
C THR A 51 -18.71 4.41 6.45
N ASP A 52 -19.60 5.19 7.07
CA ASP A 52 -19.86 5.14 8.51
C ASP A 52 -19.96 3.70 9.03
N GLU A 53 -20.52 2.82 8.18
CA GLU A 53 -20.67 1.41 8.45
C GLU A 53 -19.33 0.67 8.54
N GLU A 54 -18.38 0.90 7.63
CA GLU A 54 -17.03 0.33 7.67
C GLU A 54 -16.26 0.79 8.90
N TRP A 55 -16.28 2.09 9.19
CA TRP A 55 -15.62 2.65 10.36
C TRP A 55 -16.17 2.03 11.65
N ARG A 56 -17.50 2.04 11.81
CA ARG A 56 -18.15 1.46 13.00
C ARG A 56 -17.96 -0.05 13.08
N ARG A 57 -17.92 -0.76 11.95
CA ARG A 57 -17.66 -2.22 11.89
C ARG A 57 -16.23 -2.53 12.34
N GLY A 58 -15.23 -1.81 11.82
CA GLY A 58 -13.83 -1.97 12.19
C GLY A 58 -13.60 -1.71 13.68
N LEU A 59 -14.09 -0.59 14.21
CA LEU A 59 -13.96 -0.25 15.63
C LEU A 59 -14.66 -1.26 16.56
N ARG A 60 -15.83 -1.79 16.16
CA ARG A 60 -16.49 -2.87 16.90
C ARG A 60 -15.69 -4.17 16.88
N ALA A 61 -15.13 -4.54 15.73
CA ALA A 61 -14.28 -5.73 15.61
C ALA A 61 -13.02 -5.62 16.49
N LEU A 62 -12.39 -4.44 16.51
CA LEU A 62 -11.24 -4.11 17.35
C LEU A 62 -11.57 -3.91 18.84
N ARG A 63 -12.87 -3.84 19.19
CA ARG A 63 -13.35 -3.44 20.53
C ARG A 63 -12.70 -2.13 21.00
N ALA A 64 -12.49 -1.20 20.07
CA ALA A 64 -11.80 0.05 20.29
C ALA A 64 -12.76 1.23 20.08
N ASP A 65 -13.09 1.92 21.17
CA ASP A 65 -13.99 3.09 21.19
C ASP A 65 -13.24 4.41 21.46
N THR A 66 -11.91 4.35 21.53
CA THR A 66 -11.03 5.50 21.77
C THR A 66 -9.73 5.33 20.99
N VAL A 67 -9.09 6.45 20.64
CA VAL A 67 -7.77 6.46 19.97
C VAL A 67 -6.73 5.65 20.75
N HIS A 68 -6.76 5.70 22.09
CA HIS A 68 -5.85 4.91 22.91
C HIS A 68 -6.05 3.40 22.72
N LYS A 69 -7.31 2.93 22.66
CA LYS A 69 -7.61 1.51 22.41
C LYS A 69 -7.21 1.09 20.99
N ILE A 70 -7.40 1.97 20.00
CA ILE A 70 -6.94 1.72 18.62
C ILE A 70 -5.41 1.57 18.61
N LYS A 71 -4.67 2.53 19.18
CA LYS A 71 -3.21 2.47 19.27
C LYS A 71 -2.70 1.22 19.99
N LYS A 72 -3.44 0.74 20.99
CA LYS A 72 -3.12 -0.48 21.73
C LYS A 72 -3.42 -1.75 20.91
N ALA A 73 -4.36 -1.70 19.97
CA ALA A 73 -4.72 -2.83 19.12
C ALA A 73 -3.75 -3.00 17.93
N LEU A 74 -3.13 -1.92 17.43
CA LEU A 74 -2.22 -1.96 16.28
C LEU A 74 -1.11 -3.03 16.41
N PRO A 75 -0.36 -3.13 17.52
CA PRO A 75 0.70 -4.14 17.64
C PRO A 75 0.17 -5.58 17.66
N GLU A 76 -1.11 -5.81 17.96
CA GLU A 76 -1.71 -7.14 17.92
C GLU A 76 -2.19 -7.47 16.51
N LEU A 77 -2.67 -6.49 15.75
CA LEU A 77 -2.98 -6.65 14.32
C LEU A 77 -1.72 -6.95 13.49
N GLU A 78 -0.58 -6.35 13.85
CA GLU A 78 0.70 -6.64 13.21
C GLU A 78 1.21 -8.06 13.46
N LYS A 79 0.72 -8.74 14.51
CA LYS A 79 1.11 -10.11 14.87
C LYS A 79 0.22 -11.18 14.26
N GLU A 80 -0.71 -10.81 13.38
CA GLU A 80 -1.64 -11.79 12.81
C GLU A 80 -0.93 -12.88 11.99
N GLU A 81 -1.57 -14.05 11.96
CA GLU A 81 -1.01 -15.28 11.39
C GLU A 81 -0.89 -15.20 9.85
N PRO A 82 0.01 -15.99 9.24
CA PRO A 82 0.20 -16.02 7.78
C PRO A 82 -1.09 -16.26 6.97
N SER A 83 -2.05 -17.00 7.53
CA SER A 83 -3.35 -17.21 6.88
C SER A 83 -4.15 -15.92 6.75
N THR A 84 -4.08 -15.01 7.72
CA THR A 84 -4.75 -13.70 7.61
C THR A 84 -3.98 -12.78 6.66
N PHE A 85 -2.66 -12.93 6.57
CA PHE A 85 -1.86 -12.14 5.63
C PHE A 85 -2.29 -12.36 4.18
N VAL A 86 -2.64 -13.58 3.78
CA VAL A 86 -3.16 -13.87 2.42
C VAL A 86 -4.46 -13.10 2.14
N GLU A 87 -5.36 -13.03 3.11
CA GLU A 87 -6.61 -12.26 2.99
C GLU A 87 -6.33 -10.76 2.91
N PHE A 88 -5.45 -10.24 3.77
CA PHE A 88 -5.00 -8.85 3.74
C PHE A 88 -4.33 -8.49 2.41
N TYR A 89 -3.43 -9.33 1.91
CA TYR A 89 -2.72 -9.12 0.67
C TYR A 89 -3.67 -9.11 -0.54
N SER A 90 -4.67 -10.00 -0.56
CA SER A 90 -5.74 -9.96 -1.56
C SER A 90 -6.58 -8.69 -1.46
N TYR A 91 -6.97 -8.30 -0.23
CA TYR A 91 -7.73 -7.08 0.01
C TYR A 91 -6.99 -5.83 -0.46
N ALA A 92 -5.69 -5.72 -0.21
CA ALA A 92 -4.88 -4.58 -0.61
C ALA A 92 -4.93 -4.34 -2.13
N PHE A 93 -4.88 -5.41 -2.94
CA PHE A 93 -5.08 -5.31 -4.38
C PHE A 93 -6.51 -4.88 -4.74
N GLN A 94 -7.52 -5.48 -4.11
CA GLN A 94 -8.92 -5.12 -4.36
C GLN A 94 -9.22 -3.65 -4.02
N TYR A 95 -8.61 -3.14 -2.95
CA TYR A 95 -8.75 -1.75 -2.51
C TYR A 95 -8.27 -0.75 -3.57
N CYS A 96 -7.27 -1.11 -4.35
CA CYS A 96 -6.76 -0.29 -5.45
C CYS A 96 -7.58 -0.38 -6.75
N LEU A 97 -8.63 -1.22 -6.82
CA LEU A 97 -9.54 -1.28 -7.96
C LEU A 97 -10.65 -0.24 -7.77
N THR A 98 -10.45 0.97 -8.29
CA THR A 98 -11.36 2.10 -8.08
C THR A 98 -12.53 2.14 -9.05
N GLU A 99 -12.46 1.42 -10.17
CA GLU A 99 -13.49 1.39 -11.20
C GLU A 99 -14.23 0.05 -11.26
N GLU A 100 -15.55 0.06 -11.46
CA GLU A 100 -16.44 -1.13 -11.40
C GLU A 100 -15.98 -2.31 -12.30
N LYS A 101 -15.31 -2.01 -13.42
CA LYS A 101 -14.85 -3.02 -14.40
C LYS A 101 -13.34 -3.23 -14.41
N GLN A 102 -12.60 -2.52 -13.56
CA GLN A 102 -11.15 -2.68 -13.48
C GLN A 102 -10.82 -4.03 -12.84
N LYS A 103 -9.88 -4.75 -13.47
CA LYS A 103 -9.44 -6.09 -13.02
C LYS A 103 -7.92 -6.17 -12.85
N SER A 104 -7.25 -5.04 -13.00
CA SER A 104 -5.80 -4.94 -13.04
C SER A 104 -5.35 -3.54 -12.62
N ILE A 105 -4.17 -3.48 -12.02
CA ILE A 105 -3.53 -2.24 -11.55
C ILE A 105 -2.29 -2.02 -12.42
N ASP A 106 -1.96 -0.76 -12.72
CA ASP A 106 -0.74 -0.44 -13.46
C ASP A 106 0.53 -0.80 -12.66
N ILE A 107 1.64 -0.95 -13.36
CA ILE A 107 2.91 -1.39 -12.75
C ILE A 107 3.43 -0.41 -11.71
N GLU A 108 3.27 0.90 -11.92
CA GLU A 108 3.80 1.91 -11.00
C GLU A 108 3.11 1.79 -9.64
N SER A 109 1.77 1.75 -9.66
CA SER A 109 0.95 1.53 -8.47
C SER A 109 1.22 0.17 -7.81
N ILE A 110 1.45 -0.90 -8.59
CA ILE A 110 1.80 -2.21 -8.03
C ILE A 110 3.15 -2.19 -7.30
N CYS A 111 4.15 -1.48 -7.84
CA CYS A 111 5.46 -1.40 -7.19
C CYS A 111 5.34 -0.77 -5.81
N GLU A 112 4.63 0.36 -5.72
CA GLU A 112 4.38 1.03 -4.43
C GLU A 112 3.58 0.13 -3.46
N LEU A 113 2.57 -0.58 -3.98
CA LEU A 113 1.76 -1.48 -3.15
C LEU A 113 2.57 -2.67 -2.62
N LEU A 114 3.46 -3.26 -3.42
CA LEU A 114 4.35 -4.35 -3.00
C LEU A 114 5.26 -3.92 -1.85
N ASP A 115 5.89 -2.76 -1.96
CA ASP A 115 6.74 -2.19 -0.92
C ASP A 115 5.95 -1.96 0.38
N LEU A 116 4.72 -1.46 0.26
CA LEU A 116 3.85 -1.17 1.39
C LEU A 116 3.42 -2.43 2.15
N VAL A 117 2.97 -3.48 1.46
CA VAL A 117 2.33 -4.64 2.10
C VAL A 117 3.30 -5.78 2.40
N SER A 118 4.40 -5.89 1.65
CA SER A 118 5.34 -7.01 1.72
C SER A 118 6.80 -6.60 1.88
N GLY A 119 7.13 -5.32 1.73
CA GLY A 119 8.52 -4.84 1.73
C GLY A 119 9.28 -5.09 3.03
N THR A 120 8.59 -5.15 4.17
CA THR A 120 9.23 -5.45 5.48
C THR A 120 9.59 -6.92 5.65
N GLN A 121 8.76 -7.83 5.14
CA GLN A 121 8.92 -9.28 5.29
C GLN A 121 9.77 -9.90 4.18
N PHE A 122 9.59 -9.43 2.94
CA PHE A 122 10.17 -10.02 1.73
C PHE A 122 11.01 -9.01 0.93
N HIS A 123 11.73 -8.11 1.62
CA HIS A 123 12.47 -6.99 1.01
C HIS A 123 13.27 -7.40 -0.24
N ALA A 124 14.09 -8.45 -0.16
CA ALA A 124 14.96 -8.86 -1.26
C ALA A 124 14.19 -9.35 -2.49
N GLN A 125 13.13 -10.14 -2.28
CA GLN A 125 12.25 -10.59 -3.36
C GLN A 125 11.48 -9.42 -3.97
N VAL A 126 10.95 -8.53 -3.13
CA VAL A 126 10.19 -7.34 -3.56
C VAL A 126 11.06 -6.41 -4.38
N ASP A 127 12.25 -6.04 -3.89
CA ASP A 127 13.18 -5.15 -4.58
C ASP A 127 13.50 -5.64 -5.99
N LEU A 128 13.80 -6.94 -6.12
CA LEU A 128 14.13 -7.55 -7.40
C LEU A 128 12.93 -7.69 -8.33
N PHE A 129 11.75 -8.01 -7.80
CA PHE A 129 10.55 -8.10 -8.61
C PHE A 129 10.11 -6.72 -9.10
N VAL A 130 10.19 -5.69 -8.27
CA VAL A 130 9.98 -4.29 -8.64
C VAL A 130 10.97 -3.86 -9.73
N GLU A 131 12.25 -4.22 -9.59
CA GLU A 131 13.25 -3.94 -10.62
C GLU A 131 12.90 -4.62 -11.95
N TYR A 132 12.54 -5.91 -11.90
CA TYR A 132 12.09 -6.66 -13.07
C TYR A 132 10.87 -6.01 -13.73
N LEU A 133 9.82 -5.70 -12.95
CA LEU A 133 8.58 -5.08 -13.46
C LEU A 133 8.84 -3.76 -14.17
N LYS A 134 9.79 -2.97 -13.66
CA LYS A 134 10.22 -1.68 -14.26
C LYS A 134 11.11 -1.86 -15.50
N ALA A 135 11.84 -2.96 -15.62
CA ALA A 135 12.75 -3.22 -16.73
C ALA A 135 12.07 -3.92 -17.94
N GLN A 136 11.09 -4.79 -17.67
CA GLN A 136 10.37 -5.52 -18.70
C GLN A 136 9.38 -4.63 -19.48
N ASN A 137 9.00 -5.03 -20.70
CA ASN A 137 8.08 -4.27 -21.56
C ASN A 137 6.78 -5.00 -21.94
N ASP A 138 6.68 -6.29 -21.61
CA ASP A 138 5.59 -7.19 -22.02
C ASP A 138 4.30 -6.93 -21.23
N TYR A 139 4.43 -6.51 -19.98
CA TYR A 139 3.34 -6.19 -19.07
C TYR A 139 3.28 -4.69 -18.81
N LYS A 140 2.04 -4.17 -18.74
CA LYS A 140 1.74 -2.78 -18.33
C LYS A 140 0.84 -2.72 -17.10
N VAL A 141 0.19 -3.83 -16.78
CA VAL A 141 -0.73 -3.98 -15.66
C VAL A 141 -0.56 -5.37 -15.05
N ILE A 142 -0.92 -5.50 -13.79
CA ILE A 142 -0.93 -6.75 -13.03
C ILE A 142 -2.36 -7.05 -12.62
N ASN A 143 -2.78 -8.30 -12.83
CA ASN A 143 -4.09 -8.80 -12.38
C ASN A 143 -3.99 -9.55 -11.04
N MET A 144 -5.14 -9.92 -10.48
CA MET A 144 -5.21 -10.61 -9.19
C MET A 144 -4.45 -11.95 -9.17
N ASP A 145 -4.47 -12.71 -10.27
CA ASP A 145 -3.80 -14.02 -10.32
C ASP A 145 -2.27 -13.86 -10.25
N GLN A 146 -1.72 -12.89 -10.98
CA GLN A 146 -0.30 -12.53 -10.95
C GLN A 146 0.11 -11.99 -9.58
N TRP A 147 -0.70 -11.12 -8.99
CA TRP A 147 -0.49 -10.57 -7.65
C TRP A 147 -0.40 -11.68 -6.59
N MET A 148 -1.41 -12.56 -6.54
CA MET A 148 -1.44 -13.69 -5.60
C MET A 148 -0.34 -14.71 -5.91
N GLY A 149 0.04 -14.86 -7.17
CA GLY A 149 1.19 -15.67 -7.59
C GLY A 149 2.48 -15.21 -6.94
N PHE A 150 2.73 -13.90 -6.88
CA PHE A 150 3.93 -13.37 -6.23
C PHE A 150 3.93 -13.61 -4.71
N SER A 151 2.79 -13.51 -4.04
CA SER A 151 2.69 -13.89 -2.62
C SER A 151 3.04 -15.37 -2.38
N ARG A 152 2.55 -16.27 -3.23
CA ARG A 152 2.94 -17.70 -3.18
C ARG A 152 4.42 -17.88 -3.44
N PHE A 153 4.97 -17.17 -4.44
CA PHE A 153 6.40 -17.19 -4.74
C PHE A 153 7.24 -16.84 -3.50
N CYS A 154 6.91 -15.75 -2.80
CA CYS A 154 7.63 -15.32 -1.61
C CYS A 154 7.58 -16.33 -0.45
N ASN A 155 6.49 -17.09 -0.33
CA ASN A 155 6.28 -18.03 0.78
C ASN A 155 6.79 -19.46 0.49
N GLU A 156 6.73 -19.90 -0.77
CA GLU A 156 6.94 -21.31 -1.15
C GLU A 156 8.29 -21.55 -1.86
N ILE A 157 8.87 -20.51 -2.47
CA ILE A 157 10.08 -20.65 -3.27
C ILE A 157 11.31 -20.31 -2.44
N SER A 158 12.29 -21.20 -2.49
CA SER A 158 13.59 -20.98 -1.85
C SER A 158 14.27 -19.79 -2.50
N PHE A 159 14.72 -18.84 -1.69
CA PHE A 159 15.33 -17.61 -2.15
C PHE A 159 16.64 -17.36 -1.40
N PRO A 160 17.77 -17.03 -2.08
CA PRO A 160 17.89 -16.60 -3.47
C PRO A 160 18.22 -17.68 -4.51
N ASP A 161 18.34 -18.96 -4.12
CA ASP A 161 18.81 -20.03 -5.00
C ASP A 161 17.76 -20.59 -5.97
N LEU A 162 16.47 -20.30 -5.73
CA LEU A 162 15.34 -20.66 -6.60
C LEU A 162 15.20 -22.17 -6.88
N SER A 163 15.87 -23.03 -6.09
CA SER A 163 15.98 -24.46 -6.40
C SER A 163 14.65 -25.21 -6.34
N SER A 164 13.65 -24.65 -5.67
CA SER A 164 12.30 -25.21 -5.58
C SER A 164 11.34 -24.66 -6.63
N TYR A 165 11.78 -23.76 -7.51
CA TYR A 165 10.97 -23.24 -8.60
C TYR A 165 10.85 -24.25 -9.74
N ASP A 166 9.62 -24.49 -10.21
CA ASP A 166 9.35 -25.33 -11.38
C ASP A 166 8.43 -24.57 -12.35
N PRO A 167 8.95 -24.13 -13.52
CA PRO A 167 8.16 -23.39 -14.51
C PRO A 167 7.09 -24.24 -15.22
N ASN A 168 7.08 -25.56 -15.00
CA ASN A 168 6.05 -26.44 -15.56
C ASN A 168 4.79 -26.51 -14.68
N LEU A 169 4.84 -25.96 -13.46
CA LEU A 169 3.67 -25.83 -12.59
C LEU A 169 2.75 -24.72 -13.10
N ALA A 170 1.47 -24.81 -12.75
CA ALA A 170 0.44 -23.86 -13.21
C ALA A 170 0.52 -22.50 -12.48
N GLY A 171 1.61 -21.77 -12.69
CA GLY A 171 1.84 -20.41 -12.19
C GLY A 171 1.62 -19.33 -13.25
N PRO A 172 1.56 -18.05 -12.84
CA PRO A 172 1.51 -16.94 -13.78
C PRO A 172 2.83 -16.81 -14.56
N LEU A 173 2.75 -16.76 -15.90
CA LEU A 173 3.91 -16.65 -16.79
C LEU A 173 4.89 -15.50 -16.46
N ILE A 174 4.39 -14.43 -15.84
CA ILE A 174 5.24 -13.31 -15.40
C ILE A 174 6.28 -13.74 -14.36
N LEU A 175 5.99 -14.76 -13.55
CA LEU A 175 6.94 -15.30 -12.57
C LEU A 175 8.00 -16.16 -13.25
N ASP A 176 7.65 -16.91 -14.29
CA ASP A 176 8.64 -17.67 -15.09
C ASP A 176 9.65 -16.69 -15.72
N ASN A 177 9.13 -15.63 -16.34
CA ASN A 177 9.95 -14.59 -16.95
C ASN A 177 10.81 -13.85 -15.91
N PHE A 178 10.29 -13.66 -14.69
CA PHE A 178 11.04 -13.06 -13.59
C PHE A 178 12.21 -13.95 -13.15
N VAL A 179 11.98 -15.25 -13.00
CA VAL A 179 13.04 -16.21 -12.63
C VAL A 179 14.10 -16.29 -13.72
N GLU A 180 13.71 -16.36 -15.00
CA GLU A 180 14.66 -16.33 -16.12
C GLU A 180 15.51 -15.03 -16.11
N TRP A 181 14.88 -13.89 -15.83
CA TRP A 181 15.57 -12.61 -15.70
C TRP A 181 16.56 -12.59 -14.52
N LEU A 182 16.20 -13.19 -13.38
CA LEU A 182 17.08 -13.30 -12.22
C LEU A 182 18.32 -14.17 -12.51
N GLU A 183 18.12 -15.32 -13.13
CA GLU A 183 19.21 -16.24 -13.50
C GLU A 183 20.18 -15.60 -14.50
N ALA A 184 19.65 -14.87 -15.49
CA ALA A 184 20.44 -14.12 -16.46
C ALA A 184 21.27 -13.00 -15.81
N LYS A 185 20.78 -12.38 -14.74
CA LYS A 185 21.47 -11.31 -14.01
C LYS A 185 22.60 -11.82 -13.10
N GLN A 186 22.52 -13.09 -12.67
CA GLN A 186 23.54 -13.74 -11.84
C GLN A 186 24.68 -14.40 -12.65
N SER A 187 24.51 -14.49 -13.98
CA SER A 187 25.49 -15.04 -14.93
C SER A 187 26.48 -13.98 -15.43
#